data_AF-A0A1M4TMY0-F1
#
_entry.id   AF-A0A1M4TMY0-F1
#
_cell.length_a   1.000
_cell.length_b   1.000
_cell.length_c   1.000
_cell.angle_alpha   90.00
_cell.angle_beta   90.00
_cell.angle_gamma   90.00
#
_symmetry.space_group_name_H-M   'P 1'
#
loop_
_entity.id
_entity.type
_entity.pdbx_description
1 polymer ?
#
loop_
_entity_poly.entity_id
_entity_poly.type
_entity_poly.pdbx_seq_one_letter_code
_entity_poly.pdbx_strand_id
1 'polypeptide(L)'
;MNPYTTYLNSLVNKNKDNFAGYSSIKWLNPYHETEALQKREELLKKLEDNQLFHDTKPFHHQISEGCRLCGTGTWSCLFITNKCNAGCFYCPASQLKDEIPATQSLTFEVAESYADYINLFGFKGVSFSGGEPLLFFNRTLHFLKTVRKMCSPDIYIWMYTNGILADENKFRQLADAGLNEIRFDIGATGYSLNKLQIAKGIIPHITIEIPAVPEEKERLKAMLPEMIDAGVTNLNLHQLRLTKHNAEKMLARNYTFVPAEQPVVLESELAALEIIDFARANRLKIGINYCSFFFKNRFQSAGFRRILNNTLAPRGSSVSEKGFIREYSENAVTYKTLKLSEEKPAGEFKELLLSQKKCFISEETAAKIHLPDAQTKAEATQLIQEKNPQIPEDERLFRIWQMEHIEKGLREL
;
A
#
# COMPACT_ATOMS: atom_id res chain seq x y z
N MET A 1 10.35 -4.99 -30.42
CA MET A 1 9.38 -5.27 -29.34
C MET A 1 9.20 -3.97 -28.57
N ASN A 2 7.97 -3.53 -28.33
CA ASN A 2 7.70 -2.26 -27.61
C ASN A 2 8.41 -2.29 -26.23
N PRO A 3 9.08 -1.22 -25.77
CA PRO A 3 9.76 -1.16 -24.46
C PRO A 3 8.89 -1.60 -23.29
N TYR A 4 7.59 -1.30 -23.33
CA TYR A 4 6.63 -1.73 -22.32
C TYR A 4 6.49 -3.26 -22.29
N THR A 5 6.33 -3.90 -23.45
CA THR A 5 6.29 -5.37 -23.56
C THR A 5 7.60 -6.00 -23.08
N THR A 6 8.75 -5.39 -23.42
CA THR A 6 10.07 -5.82 -22.93
C THR A 6 10.14 -5.75 -21.40
N TYR A 7 9.62 -4.68 -20.81
CA TYR A 7 9.53 -4.53 -19.35
C TYR A 7 8.63 -5.59 -18.72
N LEU A 8 7.44 -5.85 -19.26
CA LEU A 8 6.56 -6.91 -18.77
C LEU A 8 7.24 -8.29 -18.84
N ASN A 9 7.92 -8.60 -19.94
CA ASN A 9 8.71 -9.82 -20.08
C ASN A 9 9.84 -9.91 -19.04
N SER A 10 10.47 -8.78 -18.70
CA SER A 10 11.48 -8.74 -17.64
C SER A 10 10.89 -9.08 -16.26
N LEU A 11 9.65 -8.67 -15.97
CA LEU A 11 8.95 -9.04 -14.74
C LEU A 11 8.64 -10.54 -14.72
N VAL A 12 8.21 -11.11 -15.85
CA VAL A 12 8.00 -12.56 -15.99
C VAL A 12 9.27 -13.33 -15.65
N ASN A 13 10.39 -12.98 -16.28
CA ASN A 13 11.67 -13.65 -16.06
C ASN A 13 12.13 -13.50 -14.61
N LYS A 14 12.12 -12.27 -14.08
CA LYS A 14 12.49 -12.00 -12.68
C LYS A 14 11.65 -12.82 -11.69
N ASN A 15 10.34 -12.96 -11.93
CA ASN A 15 9.48 -13.76 -11.05
C ASN A 15 9.77 -15.26 -11.17
N LYS A 16 9.98 -15.78 -12.38
CA LYS A 16 10.39 -17.18 -12.59
C LYS A 16 11.70 -17.49 -11.89
N ASP A 17 12.68 -16.61 -11.97
CA ASP A 17 13.97 -16.77 -11.29
C ASP A 17 13.82 -16.71 -9.77
N ASN A 18 13.10 -15.71 -9.26
CA ASN A 18 12.89 -15.54 -7.81
C ASN A 18 12.15 -16.71 -7.15
N PHE A 19 11.31 -17.41 -7.92
CA PHE A 19 10.51 -18.53 -7.47
C PHE A 19 10.88 -19.86 -8.16
N ALA A 20 12.11 -19.98 -8.67
CA ALA A 20 12.55 -21.18 -9.39
C ALA A 20 12.42 -22.49 -8.59
N GLY A 21 12.47 -22.40 -7.25
CA GLY A 21 12.25 -23.55 -6.35
C GLY A 21 10.79 -23.99 -6.20
N TYR A 22 9.83 -23.30 -6.83
CA TYR A 22 8.40 -23.57 -6.72
C TYR A 22 7.82 -23.93 -8.10
N SER A 23 7.95 -25.19 -8.50
CA SER A 23 7.53 -25.66 -9.84
C SER A 23 6.02 -25.70 -10.05
N SER A 24 5.21 -25.68 -8.98
CA SER A 24 3.75 -25.74 -9.04
C SER A 24 3.05 -24.40 -9.28
N ILE A 25 3.80 -23.31 -9.47
CA ILE A 25 3.19 -21.99 -9.73
C ILE A 25 2.49 -22.02 -11.08
N LYS A 26 1.16 -21.84 -11.06
CA LYS A 26 0.34 -21.60 -12.24
C LYS A 26 0.45 -20.12 -12.65
N TRP A 27 1.45 -19.81 -13.46
CA TRP A 27 1.60 -18.46 -14.04
C TRP A 27 0.46 -18.16 -15.02
N LEU A 28 -0.01 -16.91 -15.03
CA LEU A 28 -0.98 -16.43 -16.01
C LEU A 28 -0.49 -16.72 -17.43
N ASN A 29 -1.33 -17.40 -18.21
CA ASN A 29 -1.18 -17.55 -19.64
C ASN A 29 -2.41 -16.91 -20.31
N PRO A 30 -2.27 -15.71 -20.93
CA PRO A 30 -3.39 -14.99 -21.53
C PRO A 30 -4.18 -15.80 -22.56
N TYR A 31 -3.54 -16.75 -23.24
CA TYR A 31 -4.21 -17.62 -24.23
C TYR A 31 -5.15 -18.65 -23.61
N HIS A 32 -4.96 -18.99 -22.33
CA HIS A 32 -5.76 -20.02 -21.64
C HIS A 32 -6.75 -19.43 -20.64
N GLU A 33 -6.62 -18.15 -20.30
CA GLU A 33 -7.40 -17.47 -19.24
C GLU A 33 -8.34 -16.40 -19.82
N THR A 34 -8.77 -16.58 -21.08
CA THR A 34 -9.58 -15.61 -21.83
C THR A 34 -10.89 -15.25 -21.12
N GLU A 35 -11.58 -16.22 -20.53
CA GLU A 35 -12.83 -15.99 -19.79
C GLU A 35 -12.60 -15.13 -18.54
N ALA A 36 -11.55 -15.40 -17.77
CA ALA A 36 -11.22 -14.64 -16.57
C ALA A 36 -10.83 -13.18 -16.91
N LEU A 37 -10.07 -12.99 -17.99
CA LEU A 37 -9.69 -11.66 -18.48
C LEU A 37 -10.89 -10.89 -19.05
N GLN A 38 -11.76 -11.52 -19.83
CA GLN A 38 -12.98 -10.89 -20.32
C GLN A 38 -13.89 -10.47 -19.15
N LYS A 39 -14.09 -11.35 -18.17
CA LYS A 39 -14.87 -11.05 -16.97
C LYS A 39 -14.30 -9.86 -16.20
N ARG A 40 -12.98 -9.79 -16.09
CA ARG A 40 -12.27 -8.67 -15.46
C ARG A 40 -12.59 -7.36 -16.18
N GLU A 41 -12.49 -7.33 -17.51
CA GLU A 41 -12.79 -6.14 -18.31
C GLU A 41 -14.25 -5.70 -18.16
N GLU A 42 -15.19 -6.65 -18.22
CA GLU A 42 -16.61 -6.39 -18.01
C GLU A 42 -16.90 -5.75 -16.64
N LEU A 43 -16.28 -6.28 -15.57
CA LEU A 43 -16.40 -5.74 -14.22
C LEU A 43 -15.77 -4.35 -14.10
N LEU A 44 -14.60 -4.12 -14.69
CA LEU A 44 -13.95 -2.82 -14.65
C LEU A 44 -14.74 -1.76 -15.42
N LYS A 45 -15.32 -2.13 -16.56
CA LYS A 45 -16.21 -1.25 -17.34
C LYS A 45 -17.44 -0.86 -16.54
N LYS A 46 -18.08 -1.81 -15.83
CA LYS A 46 -19.20 -1.48 -14.94
C LYS A 46 -18.80 -0.46 -13.87
N LEU A 47 -17.55 -0.47 -13.41
CA LEU A 47 -17.04 0.37 -12.32
C LEU A 47 -16.30 1.63 -12.80
N GLU A 48 -16.40 2.00 -14.08
CA GLU A 48 -15.66 3.12 -14.67
C GLU A 48 -15.94 4.47 -13.98
N ASP A 49 -17.18 4.70 -13.54
CA ASP A 49 -17.60 5.93 -12.85
C ASP A 49 -17.14 6.00 -11.37
N ASN A 50 -16.61 4.91 -10.81
CA ASN A 50 -16.26 4.79 -9.40
C ASN A 50 -14.81 4.36 -9.21
N GLN A 51 -13.88 5.18 -9.72
CA GLN A 51 -12.46 4.95 -9.54
C GLN A 51 -11.75 6.18 -8.97
N LEU A 52 -10.71 5.92 -8.17
CA LEU A 52 -9.84 6.93 -7.58
C LEU A 52 -8.39 6.63 -7.90
N PHE A 53 -7.52 7.63 -7.67
CA PHE A 53 -6.06 7.49 -7.77
C PHE A 53 -5.63 6.95 -9.14
N HIS A 54 -5.86 7.76 -10.17
CA HIS A 54 -5.58 7.42 -11.57
C HIS A 54 -6.23 6.08 -11.97
N ASP A 55 -7.50 5.88 -11.61
CA ASP A 55 -8.26 4.70 -12.04
C ASP A 55 -7.62 3.37 -11.59
N THR A 56 -6.88 3.40 -10.47
CA THR A 56 -6.24 2.19 -9.88
C THR A 56 -6.98 1.67 -8.66
N LYS A 57 -8.01 2.40 -8.21
CA LYS A 57 -8.77 2.11 -7.01
C LYS A 57 -10.28 2.14 -7.27
N PRO A 58 -10.84 1.04 -7.82
CA PRO A 58 -12.29 0.86 -7.87
C PRO A 58 -12.89 0.88 -6.46
N PHE A 59 -14.04 1.53 -6.31
CA PHE A 59 -14.74 1.62 -5.04
C PHE A 59 -16.26 1.62 -5.22
N HIS A 60 -16.98 1.44 -4.12
CA HIS A 60 -18.42 1.61 -4.00
C HIS A 60 -18.71 2.50 -2.79
N HIS A 61 -19.67 3.42 -2.94
CA HIS A 61 -20.16 4.36 -1.94
C HIS A 61 -19.12 5.36 -1.41
N GLN A 62 -18.06 4.90 -0.74
CA GLN A 62 -17.00 5.73 -0.16
C GLN A 62 -15.73 4.92 0.16
N ILE A 63 -14.63 5.62 0.42
CA ILE A 63 -13.40 5.06 1.03
C ILE A 63 -13.18 5.66 2.41
N SER A 64 -12.50 4.95 3.32
CA SER A 64 -12.18 5.52 4.64
C SER A 64 -11.13 6.62 4.53
N GLU A 65 -11.10 7.51 5.53
CA GLU A 65 -10.10 8.58 5.66
C GLU A 65 -8.67 8.03 5.56
N GLY A 66 -8.37 6.95 6.30
CA GLY A 66 -7.04 6.34 6.22
C GLY A 66 -6.72 5.80 4.82
N CYS A 67 -7.70 5.34 4.03
CA CYS A 67 -7.47 4.98 2.63
C CYS A 67 -7.21 6.20 1.73
N ARG A 68 -7.83 7.35 2.00
CA ARG A 68 -7.53 8.61 1.29
C ARG A 68 -6.11 9.10 1.59
N LEU A 69 -5.71 9.08 2.86
CA LEU A 69 -4.35 9.42 3.28
C LEU A 69 -3.31 8.45 2.70
N CYS A 70 -3.67 7.17 2.61
CA CYS A 70 -2.89 6.15 1.90
C CYS A 70 -2.65 6.49 0.43
N GLY A 71 -3.71 6.78 -0.33
CA GLY A 71 -3.58 7.10 -1.76
C GLY A 71 -2.89 8.43 -2.06
N THR A 72 -3.02 9.43 -1.16
CA THR A 72 -2.31 10.71 -1.30
C THR A 72 -0.85 10.64 -0.86
N GLY A 73 -0.47 9.62 -0.10
CA GLY A 73 0.90 9.43 0.35
C GLY A 73 1.28 10.25 1.58
N THR A 74 0.31 10.61 2.42
CA THR A 74 0.48 11.54 3.53
C THR A 74 0.38 10.87 4.90
N TRP A 75 0.67 9.57 4.98
CA TRP A 75 0.59 8.79 6.21
C TRP A 75 1.88 8.02 6.52
N SER A 76 2.06 7.69 7.80
CA SER A 76 3.07 6.75 8.28
C SER A 76 2.39 5.55 8.94
N CYS A 77 2.84 4.34 8.64
CA CYS A 77 2.39 3.11 9.31
C CYS A 77 3.52 2.59 10.20
N LEU A 78 3.34 2.68 11.52
CA LEU A 78 4.25 2.16 12.53
C LEU A 78 3.89 0.71 12.86
N PHE A 79 4.83 -0.19 12.65
CA PHE A 79 4.70 -1.58 13.02
C PHE A 79 5.04 -1.65 14.51
N ILE A 80 4.06 -1.91 15.38
CA ILE A 80 4.25 -1.92 16.84
C ILE A 80 5.07 -3.12 17.31
N THR A 81 4.95 -4.22 16.57
CA THR A 81 5.61 -5.50 16.79
C THR A 81 5.57 -6.29 15.48
N ASN A 82 6.47 -7.25 15.29
CA ASN A 82 6.38 -8.27 14.23
C ASN A 82 5.97 -9.64 14.81
N LYS A 83 5.24 -9.66 15.91
CA LYS A 83 4.66 -10.86 16.53
C LYS A 83 3.15 -10.88 16.34
N CYS A 84 2.61 -12.01 15.90
CA CYS A 84 1.17 -12.23 15.73
C CYS A 84 0.75 -13.56 16.38
N ASN A 85 -0.49 -13.62 16.83
CA ASN A 85 -1.15 -14.80 17.38
C ASN A 85 -2.10 -15.49 16.39
N ALA A 86 -2.12 -15.05 15.13
CA ALA A 86 -2.89 -15.66 14.05
C ALA A 86 -1.98 -16.43 13.07
N GLY A 87 -2.56 -17.41 12.36
CA GLY A 87 -1.85 -18.31 11.44
C GLY A 87 -2.31 -18.22 9.99
N CYS A 88 -2.76 -17.05 9.53
CA CYS A 88 -3.39 -16.86 8.23
C CYS A 88 -2.54 -17.42 7.07
N PHE A 89 -3.17 -18.14 6.15
CA PHE A 89 -2.45 -18.78 5.04
C PHE A 89 -1.82 -17.76 4.07
N TYR A 90 -2.41 -16.58 3.99
CA TYR A 90 -1.99 -15.49 3.12
C TYR A 90 -0.97 -14.53 3.76
N CYS A 91 -0.58 -14.75 5.02
CA CYS A 91 0.35 -13.86 5.73
C CYS A 91 1.65 -13.69 4.90
N PRO A 92 2.05 -12.47 4.51
CA PRO A 92 3.14 -12.30 3.54
C PRO A 92 4.55 -12.39 4.14
N ALA A 93 4.67 -12.49 5.47
CA ALA A 93 5.94 -12.51 6.19
C ALA A 93 5.81 -13.26 7.51
N SER A 94 6.94 -13.69 8.06
CA SER A 94 7.01 -14.28 9.40
C SER A 94 6.57 -13.25 10.44
N GLN A 95 5.75 -13.69 11.41
CA GLN A 95 5.23 -12.84 12.48
C GLN A 95 5.48 -13.47 13.86
N LEU A 96 6.73 -13.89 14.11
CA LEU A 96 7.11 -14.67 15.29
C LEU A 96 7.86 -13.88 16.37
N LYS A 97 8.41 -12.70 16.03
CA LYS A 97 9.35 -11.98 16.90
C LYS A 97 8.78 -10.66 17.34
N ASP A 98 8.89 -10.36 18.64
CA ASP A 98 8.71 -8.99 19.08
C ASP A 98 9.92 -8.18 18.66
N GLU A 99 9.69 -7.07 17.97
CA GLU A 99 10.72 -6.18 17.45
C GLU A 99 10.39 -4.75 17.88
N ILE A 100 11.40 -3.89 17.87
CA ILE A 100 11.24 -2.48 18.19
C ILE A 100 10.27 -1.86 17.18
N PRO A 101 9.34 -0.97 17.62
CA PRO A 101 8.41 -0.34 16.70
C PRO A 101 9.14 0.33 15.54
N ALA A 102 8.73 0.07 14.30
CA ALA A 102 9.49 0.51 13.14
C ALA A 102 8.63 0.92 11.94
N THR A 103 9.15 1.82 11.12
CA THR A 103 8.58 2.21 9.83
C THR A 103 9.68 2.77 8.92
N GLN A 104 9.58 2.57 7.60
CA GLN A 104 10.50 3.16 6.61
C GLN A 104 11.99 3.01 6.97
N SER A 105 12.40 1.81 7.42
CA SER A 105 13.77 1.49 7.85
C SER A 105 14.28 2.26 9.07
N LEU A 106 13.39 2.89 9.83
CA LEU A 106 13.67 3.51 11.12
C LEU A 106 12.91 2.80 12.23
N THR A 107 13.59 2.53 13.33
CA THR A 107 13.04 2.08 14.61
C THR A 107 12.73 3.25 15.53
N PHE A 108 11.81 3.04 16.46
CA PHE A 108 11.32 4.04 17.40
C PHE A 108 11.13 3.35 18.75
N GLU A 109 12.18 3.33 19.56
CA GLU A 109 12.13 2.76 20.91
C GLU A 109 11.21 3.56 21.84
N VAL A 110 11.20 4.89 21.68
CA VAL A 110 10.37 5.83 22.45
C VAL A 110 9.36 6.53 21.56
N ALA A 111 8.15 6.75 22.06
CA ALA A 111 7.05 7.28 21.28
C ALA A 111 7.25 8.74 20.84
N GLU A 112 8.00 9.53 21.62
CA GLU A 112 8.35 10.92 21.33
C GLU A 112 9.19 11.03 20.06
N SER A 113 10.12 10.09 19.84
CA SER A 113 10.94 10.03 18.63
C SER A 113 10.10 9.82 17.37
N TYR A 114 9.03 9.02 17.50
CA TYR A 114 8.07 8.81 16.42
C TYR A 114 7.21 10.05 16.21
N ALA A 115 6.74 10.70 17.27
CA ALA A 115 5.97 11.94 17.16
C ALA A 115 6.78 13.07 16.49
N ASP A 116 8.06 13.22 16.83
CA ASP A 116 8.97 14.16 16.15
C ASP A 116 9.11 13.85 14.66
N TYR A 117 9.27 12.57 14.31
CA TYR A 117 9.29 12.12 12.92
C TYR A 117 7.97 12.47 12.20
N ILE A 118 6.83 12.27 12.84
CA ILE A 118 5.52 12.62 12.30
C ILE A 118 5.40 14.12 12.02
N ASN A 119 5.80 14.95 12.98
CA ASN A 119 5.75 16.41 12.86
C ASN A 119 6.73 16.96 11.82
N LEU A 120 7.97 16.48 11.84
CA LEU A 120 9.03 16.89 10.94
C LEU A 120 8.61 16.73 9.47
N PHE A 121 8.06 15.56 9.14
CA PHE A 121 7.66 15.22 7.78
C PHE A 121 6.22 15.64 7.44
N GLY A 122 5.52 16.28 8.38
CA GLY A 122 4.18 16.82 8.16
C GLY A 122 3.14 15.77 7.81
N PHE A 123 3.29 14.53 8.31
CA PHE A 123 2.32 13.46 8.07
C PHE A 123 0.93 13.87 8.60
N LYS A 124 -0.10 13.51 7.83
CA LYS A 124 -1.51 13.79 8.13
C LYS A 124 -2.25 12.58 8.69
N GLY A 125 -1.64 11.39 8.58
CA GLY A 125 -2.16 10.16 9.15
C GLY A 125 -1.10 9.29 9.81
N VAL A 126 -1.50 8.58 10.86
CA VAL A 126 -0.68 7.56 11.54
C VAL A 126 -1.48 6.27 11.61
N SER A 127 -0.81 5.14 11.37
CA SER A 127 -1.39 3.85 11.71
C SER A 127 -0.49 2.93 12.50
N PHE A 128 -1.13 2.08 13.31
CA PHE A 128 -0.46 1.06 14.11
C PHE A 128 -0.77 -0.33 13.55
N SER A 129 0.27 -1.05 13.13
CA SER A 129 0.18 -2.34 12.45
C SER A 129 1.34 -3.26 12.87
N GLY A 130 1.73 -4.19 11.98
CA GLY A 130 2.81 -5.15 12.17
C GLY A 130 2.27 -6.57 12.20
N GLY A 131 2.52 -7.28 13.29
CA GLY A 131 1.83 -8.53 13.62
C GLY A 131 0.45 -8.24 14.23
N GLU A 132 0.36 -8.29 15.56
CA GLU A 132 -0.87 -7.97 16.29
C GLU A 132 -0.62 -6.87 17.35
N PRO A 133 -1.02 -5.60 17.10
CA PRO A 133 -0.87 -4.51 18.07
C PRO A 133 -1.52 -4.77 19.44
N LEU A 134 -2.60 -5.58 19.51
CA LEU A 134 -3.25 -5.92 20.78
C LEU A 134 -2.43 -6.89 21.65
N LEU A 135 -1.43 -7.62 21.10
CA LEU A 135 -0.48 -8.39 21.92
C LEU A 135 0.37 -7.46 22.80
N PHE A 136 0.62 -6.23 22.33
CA PHE A 136 1.39 -5.22 23.04
C PHE A 136 0.55 -3.98 23.30
N PHE A 137 -0.66 -4.19 23.82
CA PHE A 137 -1.67 -3.15 24.00
C PHE A 137 -1.15 -1.90 24.72
N ASN A 138 -0.41 -2.04 25.82
CA ASN A 138 0.14 -0.89 26.55
C ASN A 138 1.14 -0.09 25.72
N ARG A 139 1.96 -0.76 24.90
CA ARG A 139 2.87 -0.11 23.95
C ARG A 139 2.06 0.66 22.91
N THR A 140 1.09 0.02 22.27
CA THR A 140 0.20 0.66 21.29
C THR A 140 -0.50 1.89 21.87
N LEU A 141 -1.08 1.77 23.07
CA LEU A 141 -1.77 2.86 23.75
C LEU A 141 -0.82 4.02 24.11
N HIS A 142 0.41 3.73 24.52
CA HIS A 142 1.42 4.74 24.80
C HIS A 142 1.82 5.53 23.54
N PHE A 143 2.04 4.85 22.40
CA PHE A 143 2.31 5.51 21.13
C PHE A 143 1.12 6.36 20.67
N LEU A 144 -0.10 5.84 20.75
CA LEU A 144 -1.33 6.59 20.43
C LEU A 144 -1.43 7.89 21.24
N LYS A 145 -1.32 7.79 22.57
CA LYS A 145 -1.40 8.96 23.47
C LYS A 145 -0.30 9.98 23.18
N THR A 146 0.90 9.53 22.85
CA THR A 146 2.03 10.42 22.55
C THR A 146 1.84 11.16 21.24
N VAL A 147 1.41 10.47 20.17
CA VAL A 147 1.05 11.12 18.89
C VAL A 147 -0.06 12.14 19.10
N ARG A 148 -1.10 11.80 19.88
CA ARG A 148 -2.20 12.72 20.19
C ARG A 148 -1.76 13.96 20.99
N LYS A 149 -0.78 13.80 21.86
CA LYS A 149 -0.24 14.88 22.69
C LYS A 149 0.69 15.82 21.91
N MET A 150 1.52 15.27 21.02
CA MET A 150 2.64 15.99 20.41
C MET A 150 2.41 16.40 18.95
N CYS A 151 1.51 15.72 18.23
CA CYS A 151 1.26 16.00 16.83
C CYS A 151 0.04 16.90 16.64
N SER A 152 -0.19 17.30 15.38
CA SER A 152 -1.37 18.07 14.98
C SER A 152 -2.68 17.45 15.52
N PRO A 153 -3.59 18.23 16.12
CA PRO A 153 -4.84 17.69 16.66
C PRO A 153 -5.71 17.00 15.59
N ASP A 154 -5.64 17.50 14.35
CA ASP A 154 -6.37 16.95 13.20
C ASP A 154 -5.75 15.68 12.59
N ILE A 155 -4.65 15.16 13.16
CA ILE A 155 -4.00 13.95 12.60
C ILE A 155 -4.96 12.76 12.69
N TYR A 156 -5.18 12.07 11.58
CA TYR A 156 -6.05 10.89 11.58
C TYR A 156 -5.28 9.65 12.02
N ILE A 157 -5.74 8.93 13.04
CA ILE A 157 -5.07 7.77 13.59
C ILE A 157 -5.95 6.54 13.50
N TRP A 158 -5.41 5.47 12.91
CA TRP A 158 -6.09 4.17 12.84
C TRP A 158 -5.20 3.01 13.28
N MET A 159 -5.82 1.89 13.64
CA MET A 159 -5.09 0.70 14.09
C MET A 159 -5.61 -0.55 13.38
N TYR A 160 -4.69 -1.45 13.03
CA TYR A 160 -4.97 -2.77 12.50
C TYR A 160 -5.02 -3.81 13.64
N THR A 161 -5.93 -4.77 13.56
CA THR A 161 -5.98 -5.92 14.47
C THR A 161 -6.63 -7.13 13.80
N ASN A 162 -6.21 -8.33 14.18
CA ASN A 162 -6.88 -9.59 13.86
C ASN A 162 -8.12 -9.84 14.75
N GLY A 163 -8.32 -9.01 15.79
CA GLY A 163 -9.51 -9.04 16.65
C GLY A 163 -9.55 -10.14 17.72
N ILE A 164 -8.64 -11.12 17.71
CA ILE A 164 -8.66 -12.27 18.65
C ILE A 164 -8.61 -11.80 20.11
N LEU A 165 -7.74 -10.83 20.40
CA LEU A 165 -7.52 -10.28 21.75
C LEU A 165 -8.36 -9.04 22.06
N ALA A 166 -9.28 -8.70 21.17
CA ALA A 166 -10.10 -7.51 21.32
C ALA A 166 -11.20 -7.70 22.38
N ASP A 167 -11.43 -6.67 23.17
CA ASP A 167 -12.50 -6.60 24.17
C ASP A 167 -12.95 -5.15 24.34
N GLU A 168 -14.07 -4.98 25.02
CA GLU A 168 -14.71 -3.68 25.23
C GLU A 168 -13.79 -2.69 25.97
N ASN A 169 -13.09 -3.15 27.01
CA ASN A 169 -12.21 -2.29 27.82
C ASN A 169 -11.04 -1.74 26.98
N LYS A 170 -10.45 -2.55 26.11
CA LYS A 170 -9.41 -2.09 25.18
C LYS A 170 -9.97 -1.07 24.19
N PHE A 171 -11.17 -1.28 23.64
CA PHE A 171 -11.78 -0.32 22.73
C PHE A 171 -12.10 1.00 23.40
N ARG A 172 -12.62 1.00 24.63
CA ARG A 172 -12.86 2.23 25.41
C ARG A 172 -11.57 3.00 25.63
N GLN A 173 -10.51 2.33 26.09
CA GLN A 173 -9.20 2.98 26.27
C GLN A 173 -8.61 3.55 24.97
N LEU A 174 -8.79 2.88 23.83
CA LEU A 174 -8.37 3.38 22.52
C LEU A 174 -9.20 4.59 22.09
N ALA A 175 -10.52 4.55 22.26
CA ALA A 175 -11.43 5.66 21.98
C ALA A 175 -11.11 6.88 22.85
N ASP A 176 -10.94 6.69 24.15
CA ASP A 176 -10.59 7.74 25.12
C ASP A 176 -9.22 8.35 24.82
N ALA A 177 -8.29 7.55 24.30
CA ALA A 177 -7.00 8.04 23.81
C ALA A 177 -7.09 8.68 22.42
N GLY A 178 -8.27 8.72 21.79
CA GLY A 178 -8.54 9.42 20.55
C GLY A 178 -8.29 8.60 19.28
N LEU A 179 -8.38 7.28 19.29
CA LEU A 179 -8.32 6.48 18.05
C LEU A 179 -9.52 6.81 17.14
N ASN A 180 -9.29 7.11 15.86
CA ASN A 180 -10.37 7.45 14.93
C ASN A 180 -11.00 6.21 14.27
N GLU A 181 -10.16 5.26 13.85
CA GLU A 181 -10.57 4.08 13.08
C GLU A 181 -9.88 2.82 13.60
N ILE A 182 -10.62 1.72 13.63
CA ILE A 182 -10.06 0.38 13.84
C ILE A 182 -10.34 -0.50 12.61
N ARG A 183 -9.32 -1.23 12.17
CA ARG A 183 -9.36 -2.13 11.01
C ARG A 183 -9.22 -3.58 11.44
N PHE A 184 -10.24 -4.38 11.19
CA PHE A 184 -10.24 -5.80 11.53
C PHE A 184 -9.87 -6.67 10.33
N ASP A 185 -8.87 -7.52 10.48
CA ASP A 185 -8.69 -8.70 9.64
C ASP A 185 -9.53 -9.85 10.20
N ILE A 186 -10.80 -9.88 9.82
CA ILE A 186 -11.73 -10.93 10.26
C ILE A 186 -11.42 -12.30 9.67
N GLY A 187 -10.52 -12.40 8.68
CA GLY A 187 -10.07 -13.68 8.15
C GLY A 187 -9.33 -14.51 9.20
N ALA A 188 -8.71 -13.86 10.19
CA ALA A 188 -8.08 -14.51 11.34
C ALA A 188 -9.06 -15.16 12.32
N THR A 189 -10.32 -14.74 12.32
CA THR A 189 -11.38 -15.20 13.23
C THR A 189 -12.48 -15.96 12.50
N GLY A 190 -12.16 -16.56 11.34
CA GLY A 190 -13.14 -17.28 10.53
C GLY A 190 -14.32 -16.41 10.10
N TYR A 191 -14.07 -15.12 9.84
CA TYR A 191 -15.05 -14.11 9.46
C TYR A 191 -16.11 -13.80 10.53
N SER A 192 -15.85 -14.07 11.81
CA SER A 192 -16.76 -13.65 12.89
C SER A 192 -16.87 -12.12 13.00
N LEU A 193 -18.10 -11.61 13.15
CA LEU A 193 -18.39 -10.18 13.36
C LEU A 193 -18.52 -9.79 14.84
N ASN A 194 -18.38 -10.73 15.77
CA ASN A 194 -18.66 -10.51 17.20
C ASN A 194 -17.81 -9.37 17.79
N LYS A 195 -16.53 -9.30 17.42
CA LYS A 195 -15.62 -8.25 17.93
C LYS A 195 -15.94 -6.87 17.36
N LEU A 196 -16.50 -6.81 16.16
CA LEU A 196 -16.92 -5.57 15.52
C LEU A 196 -18.17 -5.04 16.23
N GLN A 197 -19.11 -5.92 16.57
CA GLN A 197 -20.30 -5.56 17.35
C GLN A 197 -19.94 -4.98 18.72
N ILE A 198 -18.86 -5.45 19.37
CA ILE A 198 -18.36 -4.87 20.63
C ILE A 198 -17.77 -3.47 20.39
N ALA A 199 -17.06 -3.26 19.28
CA ALA A 199 -16.50 -1.94 18.94
C ALA A 199 -17.57 -0.92 18.55
N LYS A 200 -18.74 -1.39 18.08
CA LYS A 200 -19.85 -0.55 17.62
C LYS A 200 -20.29 0.42 18.71
N GLY A 201 -20.31 1.71 18.37
CA GLY A 201 -20.68 2.78 19.30
C GLY A 201 -19.58 3.17 20.30
N ILE A 202 -18.41 2.52 20.26
CA ILE A 202 -17.23 2.88 21.06
C ILE A 202 -16.17 3.52 20.18
N ILE A 203 -15.81 2.86 19.06
CA ILE A 203 -14.86 3.41 18.09
C ILE A 203 -15.63 4.16 16.99
N PRO A 204 -15.23 5.39 16.59
CA PRO A 204 -15.96 6.18 15.61
C PRO A 204 -16.13 5.51 14.24
N HIS A 205 -15.07 4.84 13.76
CA HIS A 205 -15.08 4.15 12.47
C HIS A 205 -14.57 2.72 12.61
N ILE A 206 -15.36 1.77 12.10
CA ILE A 206 -15.01 0.36 12.05
C ILE A 206 -14.86 -0.04 10.59
N THR A 207 -13.66 -0.50 10.25
CA THR A 207 -13.34 -0.98 8.92
C THR A 207 -12.99 -2.45 8.99
N ILE A 208 -13.41 -3.24 8.02
CA ILE A 208 -12.84 -4.56 7.77
C ILE A 208 -11.73 -4.37 6.74
N GLU A 209 -10.52 -4.86 7.02
CA GLU A 209 -9.44 -4.90 6.04
C GLU A 209 -8.93 -6.34 5.90
N ILE A 210 -9.21 -6.94 4.75
CA ILE A 210 -8.93 -8.35 4.48
C ILE A 210 -8.44 -8.53 3.04
N PRO A 211 -7.70 -9.61 2.74
CA PRO A 211 -7.52 -10.01 1.36
C PRO A 211 -8.86 -10.43 0.76
N ALA A 212 -9.04 -10.15 -0.53
CA ALA A 212 -10.12 -10.76 -1.30
C ALA A 212 -9.75 -12.24 -1.58
N VAL A 213 -10.10 -13.12 -0.65
CA VAL A 213 -9.92 -14.57 -0.77
C VAL A 213 -11.03 -15.12 -1.70
N PRO A 214 -10.70 -15.70 -2.88
CA PRO A 214 -11.68 -16.14 -3.85
C PRO A 214 -12.75 -17.09 -3.30
N GLU A 215 -12.34 -18.01 -2.43
CA GLU A 215 -13.19 -19.02 -1.82
C GLU A 215 -14.24 -18.42 -0.87
N GLU A 216 -13.97 -17.23 -0.32
CA GLU A 216 -14.83 -16.57 0.67
C GLU A 216 -15.72 -15.50 0.03
N LYS A 217 -15.62 -15.32 -1.30
CA LYS A 217 -16.33 -14.27 -2.06
C LYS A 217 -17.85 -14.31 -1.84
N GLU A 218 -18.48 -15.46 -2.01
CA GLU A 218 -19.94 -15.59 -1.89
C GLU A 218 -20.41 -15.40 -0.44
N ARG A 219 -19.63 -15.90 0.52
CA ARG A 219 -19.86 -15.64 1.94
C ARG A 219 -19.78 -14.15 2.26
N LEU A 220 -18.75 -13.46 1.77
CA LEU A 220 -18.58 -12.02 1.98
C LEU A 220 -19.73 -11.21 1.38
N LYS A 221 -20.19 -11.54 0.16
CA LYS A 221 -21.38 -10.90 -0.45
C LYS A 221 -22.61 -11.05 0.44
N ALA A 222 -22.87 -12.27 0.92
CA ALA A 222 -24.01 -12.55 1.80
C ALA A 222 -23.95 -11.81 3.14
N MET A 223 -22.74 -11.63 3.68
CA MET A 223 -22.51 -10.96 4.96
C MET A 223 -22.51 -9.42 4.90
N LEU A 224 -22.54 -8.78 3.73
CA LEU A 224 -22.47 -7.31 3.64
C LEU A 224 -23.56 -6.59 4.45
N PRO A 225 -24.84 -7.03 4.45
CA PRO A 225 -25.86 -6.45 5.33
C PRO A 225 -25.52 -6.62 6.82
N GLU A 226 -25.05 -7.80 7.24
CA GLU A 226 -24.65 -8.06 8.62
C GLU A 226 -23.45 -7.20 9.06
N MET A 227 -22.53 -6.90 8.14
CA MET A 227 -21.42 -5.96 8.41
C MET A 227 -21.94 -4.56 8.70
N ILE A 228 -22.92 -4.07 7.92
CA ILE A 228 -23.57 -2.78 8.17
C ILE A 228 -24.24 -2.78 9.55
N ASP A 229 -24.98 -3.83 9.87
CA ASP A 229 -25.64 -3.98 11.17
C ASP A 229 -24.62 -4.07 12.33
N ALA A 230 -23.43 -4.64 12.10
CA ALA A 230 -22.33 -4.65 13.04
C ALA A 230 -21.61 -3.29 13.18
N GLY A 231 -22.02 -2.25 12.44
CA GLY A 231 -21.47 -0.90 12.50
C GLY A 231 -20.25 -0.68 11.60
N VAL A 232 -19.98 -1.57 10.64
CA VAL A 232 -18.88 -1.42 9.69
C VAL A 232 -19.19 -0.29 8.72
N THR A 233 -18.29 0.70 8.65
CA THR A 233 -18.40 1.81 7.70
C THR A 233 -17.71 1.48 6.38
N ASN A 234 -16.66 0.66 6.40
CA ASN A 234 -15.85 0.33 5.23
C ASN A 234 -15.38 -1.13 5.19
N LEU A 235 -15.33 -1.71 3.99
CA LEU A 235 -14.67 -2.96 3.65
C LEU A 235 -13.53 -2.68 2.66
N ASN A 236 -12.30 -2.83 3.13
CA ASN A 236 -11.07 -2.72 2.34
C ASN A 236 -10.65 -4.11 1.87
N LEU A 237 -10.77 -4.37 0.56
CA LEU A 237 -10.37 -5.62 -0.06
C LEU A 237 -9.01 -5.42 -0.70
N HIS A 238 -7.98 -6.16 -0.28
CA HIS A 238 -6.68 -6.11 -0.95
C HIS A 238 -6.38 -7.36 -1.75
N GLN A 239 -5.62 -7.20 -2.83
CA GLN A 239 -5.21 -8.32 -3.66
C GLN A 239 -4.27 -9.26 -2.88
N LEU A 240 -4.48 -10.57 -3.03
CA LEU A 240 -3.55 -11.58 -2.56
C LEU A 240 -2.24 -11.50 -3.36
N ARG A 241 -1.12 -11.64 -2.64
CA ARG A 241 0.23 -11.68 -3.22
C ARG A 241 0.98 -12.93 -2.78
N LEU A 242 1.78 -13.47 -3.69
CA LEU A 242 2.71 -14.55 -3.41
C LEU A 242 4.01 -13.99 -2.85
N THR A 243 4.52 -14.64 -1.82
CA THR A 243 5.82 -14.37 -1.20
C THR A 243 6.48 -15.72 -0.92
N LYS A 244 7.80 -15.74 -0.74
CA LYS A 244 8.48 -16.99 -0.34
C LYS A 244 7.93 -17.56 0.97
N HIS A 245 7.48 -16.70 1.89
CA HIS A 245 6.94 -17.12 3.19
C HIS A 245 5.59 -17.83 3.07
N ASN A 246 4.68 -17.33 2.26
CA ASN A 246 3.35 -17.93 2.08
C ASN A 246 3.25 -18.91 0.91
N ALA A 247 4.32 -19.11 0.14
CA ALA A 247 4.30 -19.91 -1.08
C ALA A 247 3.72 -21.30 -0.87
N GLU A 248 4.22 -22.07 0.11
CA GLU A 248 3.72 -23.44 0.36
C GLU A 248 2.20 -23.47 0.60
N LYS A 249 1.68 -22.55 1.42
CA LYS A 249 0.25 -22.47 1.72
C LYS A 249 -0.56 -21.95 0.54
N MET A 250 -0.06 -20.96 -0.18
CA MET A 250 -0.74 -20.35 -1.33
C MET A 250 -0.80 -21.31 -2.52
N LEU A 251 0.26 -22.09 -2.76
CA LEU A 251 0.35 -23.04 -3.88
C LEU A 251 -0.42 -24.34 -3.65
N ALA A 252 -0.87 -24.59 -2.43
CA ALA A 252 -1.87 -25.63 -2.15
C ALA A 252 -3.28 -25.26 -2.65
N ARG A 253 -3.47 -24.03 -3.18
CA ARG A 253 -4.73 -23.54 -3.72
C ARG A 253 -4.64 -23.41 -5.24
N ASN A 254 -5.80 -23.48 -5.90
CA ASN A 254 -5.89 -23.40 -7.35
C ASN A 254 -5.97 -21.93 -7.81
N TYR A 255 -4.87 -21.20 -7.66
CA TYR A 255 -4.76 -19.79 -8.04
C TYR A 255 -3.90 -19.61 -9.28
N THR A 256 -4.28 -18.65 -10.13
CA THR A 256 -3.45 -18.15 -11.23
C THR A 256 -2.68 -16.91 -10.79
N PHE A 257 -1.35 -16.92 -11.01
CA PHE A 257 -0.45 -15.86 -10.59
C PHE A 257 -0.06 -14.94 -11.75
N VAL A 258 -0.39 -13.65 -11.61
CA VAL A 258 0.04 -12.59 -12.51
C VAL A 258 1.49 -12.20 -12.18
N PRO A 259 2.42 -12.24 -13.15
CA PRO A 259 3.82 -11.86 -12.94
C PRO A 259 4.03 -10.34 -12.94
N ALA A 260 3.56 -9.67 -11.88
CA ALA A 260 3.79 -8.24 -11.65
C ALA A 260 5.10 -7.96 -10.88
N GLU A 261 5.34 -6.76 -10.37
CA GLU A 261 6.55 -6.43 -9.57
C GLU A 261 6.70 -7.34 -8.34
N GLN A 262 5.58 -7.89 -7.87
CA GLN A 262 5.48 -9.11 -7.06
C GLN A 262 4.35 -9.96 -7.64
N PRO A 263 4.42 -11.30 -7.60
CA PRO A 263 3.32 -12.10 -8.12
C PRO A 263 2.03 -11.90 -7.31
N VAL A 264 0.92 -11.72 -8.01
CA VAL A 264 -0.41 -11.50 -7.42
C VAL A 264 -1.44 -12.47 -7.96
N VAL A 265 -2.49 -12.74 -7.19
CA VAL A 265 -3.53 -13.69 -7.58
C VAL A 265 -4.59 -13.01 -8.44
N LEU A 266 -4.86 -13.56 -9.63
CA LEU A 266 -5.87 -13.04 -10.57
C LEU A 266 -7.28 -13.15 -9.96
N GLU A 267 -7.61 -14.31 -9.41
CA GLU A 267 -8.93 -14.59 -8.86
C GLU A 267 -9.27 -13.70 -7.65
N SER A 268 -8.24 -13.20 -6.94
CA SER A 268 -8.40 -12.26 -5.83
C SER A 268 -8.89 -10.90 -6.31
N GLU A 269 -8.38 -10.42 -7.45
CA GLU A 269 -8.88 -9.20 -8.09
C GLU A 269 -10.33 -9.39 -8.55
N LEU A 270 -10.63 -10.49 -9.25
CA LEU A 270 -11.99 -10.81 -9.67
C LEU A 270 -12.96 -10.87 -8.49
N ALA A 271 -12.57 -11.52 -7.39
CA ALA A 271 -13.39 -11.58 -6.18
C ALA A 271 -13.67 -10.20 -5.60
N ALA A 272 -12.67 -9.32 -5.54
CA ALA A 272 -12.85 -7.95 -5.06
C ALA A 272 -13.82 -7.16 -5.95
N LEU A 273 -13.64 -7.22 -7.28
CA LEU A 273 -14.47 -6.51 -8.23
C LEU A 273 -15.92 -7.02 -8.22
N GLU A 274 -16.13 -8.33 -8.11
CA GLU A 274 -17.47 -8.92 -8.00
C GLU A 274 -18.19 -8.55 -6.69
N ILE A 275 -17.47 -8.42 -5.58
CA ILE A 275 -18.07 -7.96 -4.31
C ILE A 275 -18.50 -6.49 -4.44
N ILE A 276 -17.69 -5.65 -5.08
CA ILE A 276 -18.02 -4.24 -5.34
C ILE A 276 -19.25 -4.15 -6.27
N ASP A 277 -19.27 -4.90 -7.38
CA ASP A 277 -20.40 -4.94 -8.32
C ASP A 277 -21.69 -5.39 -7.63
N PHE A 278 -21.62 -6.43 -6.78
CA PHE A 278 -22.75 -6.89 -5.99
C PHE A 278 -23.29 -5.82 -5.03
N ALA A 279 -22.40 -5.14 -4.29
CA ALA A 279 -22.81 -4.08 -3.37
C ALA A 279 -23.45 -2.89 -4.10
N ARG A 280 -22.93 -2.55 -5.28
CA ARG A 280 -23.48 -1.52 -6.16
C ARG A 280 -24.86 -1.89 -6.68
N ALA A 281 -25.02 -3.10 -7.22
CA ALA A 281 -26.30 -3.60 -7.74
C ALA A 281 -27.40 -3.59 -6.65
N ASN A 282 -27.03 -3.89 -5.40
CA ASN A 282 -27.93 -3.89 -4.26
C ASN A 282 -27.98 -2.54 -3.51
N ARG A 283 -27.28 -1.50 -3.99
CA ARG A 283 -27.24 -0.15 -3.41
C ARG A 283 -26.93 -0.14 -1.90
N LEU A 284 -26.03 -1.01 -1.47
CA LEU A 284 -25.68 -1.16 -0.05
C LEU A 284 -24.97 0.09 0.47
N LYS A 285 -25.31 0.53 1.68
CA LYS A 285 -24.74 1.74 2.32
C LYS A 285 -23.48 1.43 3.12
N ILE A 286 -22.52 0.76 2.47
CA ILE A 286 -21.19 0.45 3.02
C ILE A 286 -20.14 0.89 2.02
N GLY A 287 -19.07 1.52 2.49
CA GLY A 287 -17.93 1.83 1.64
C GLY A 287 -17.15 0.56 1.30
N ILE A 288 -16.94 0.24 0.03
CA ILE A 288 -16.09 -0.90 -0.36
C ILE A 288 -15.02 -0.38 -1.31
N ASN A 289 -13.78 -0.83 -1.16
CA ASN A 289 -12.75 -0.51 -2.16
C ASN A 289 -11.78 -1.65 -2.38
N TYR A 290 -11.25 -1.68 -3.60
CA TYR A 290 -10.21 -2.59 -4.00
C TYR A 290 -8.84 -1.92 -3.91
N CYS A 291 -7.94 -2.53 -3.14
CA CYS A 291 -6.53 -2.18 -2.99
C CYS A 291 -5.68 -3.16 -3.82
N SER A 292 -5.56 -2.89 -5.13
CA SER A 292 -4.65 -3.63 -6.00
C SER A 292 -3.19 -3.48 -5.55
N PHE A 293 -2.35 -4.46 -5.88
CA PHE A 293 -0.92 -4.31 -5.64
C PHE A 293 -0.33 -3.17 -6.48
N PHE A 294 -0.84 -2.94 -7.69
CA PHE A 294 -0.42 -1.84 -8.56
C PHE A 294 -0.64 -0.47 -7.91
N PHE A 295 -1.82 -0.24 -7.32
CA PHE A 295 -2.09 0.96 -6.54
C PHE A 295 -1.06 1.13 -5.41
N LYS A 296 -0.83 0.07 -4.61
CA LYS A 296 0.12 0.12 -3.49
C LYS A 296 1.54 0.44 -3.98
N ASN A 297 2.01 -0.27 -4.99
CA ASN A 297 3.36 -0.10 -5.54
C ASN A 297 3.60 1.31 -6.10
N ARG A 298 2.61 1.84 -6.83
CA ARG A 298 2.70 3.13 -7.52
C ARG A 298 2.57 4.32 -6.59
N PHE A 299 1.58 4.33 -5.69
CA PHE A 299 1.24 5.50 -4.90
C PHE A 299 2.01 5.59 -3.57
N GLN A 300 2.26 4.47 -2.89
CA GLN A 300 2.85 4.50 -1.55
C GLN A 300 4.32 4.95 -1.59
N SER A 301 5.11 4.38 -2.49
CA SER A 301 6.51 4.75 -2.70
C SER A 301 6.66 6.19 -3.20
N ALA A 302 5.76 6.62 -4.10
CA ALA A 302 5.74 8.00 -4.59
C ALA A 302 5.38 8.99 -3.47
N GLY A 303 4.37 8.65 -2.67
CA GLY A 303 3.95 9.39 -1.49
C GLY A 303 5.10 9.64 -0.52
N PHE A 304 5.79 8.58 -0.12
CA PHE A 304 6.91 8.69 0.82
C PHE A 304 8.03 9.57 0.27
N ARG A 305 8.43 9.39 -1.00
CA ARG A 305 9.46 10.25 -1.62
C ARG A 305 9.03 11.72 -1.65
N ARG A 306 7.77 12.02 -1.97
CA ARG A 306 7.24 13.40 -1.94
C ARG A 306 7.29 13.99 -0.53
N ILE A 307 6.93 13.22 0.50
CA ILE A 307 7.02 13.66 1.90
C ILE A 307 8.45 14.02 2.30
N LEU A 308 9.43 13.17 1.93
CA LEU A 308 10.85 13.48 2.19
C LEU A 308 11.26 14.75 1.46
N ASN A 309 10.96 14.86 0.17
CA ASN A 309 11.39 16.00 -0.64
C ASN A 309 10.76 17.32 -0.18
N ASN A 310 9.48 17.33 0.20
CA ASN A 310 8.80 18.52 0.72
C ASN A 310 9.49 19.12 1.95
N THR A 311 10.19 18.28 2.71
CA THR A 311 10.86 18.65 3.96
C THR A 311 12.36 18.89 3.76
N LEU A 312 13.02 18.07 2.94
CA LEU A 312 14.47 17.92 2.93
C LEU A 312 15.15 18.33 1.60
N ALA A 313 14.42 18.36 0.49
CA ALA A 313 15.00 18.72 -0.80
C ALA A 313 15.34 20.23 -0.84
N PRO A 314 16.40 20.63 -1.56
CA PRO A 314 16.70 22.05 -1.79
C PRO A 314 15.48 22.82 -2.31
N ARG A 315 15.35 24.09 -1.89
CA ARG A 315 14.27 24.95 -2.39
C ARG A 315 14.39 25.08 -3.92
N GLY A 316 13.28 24.90 -4.61
CA GLY A 316 13.23 24.97 -6.08
C GLY A 316 13.67 23.69 -6.80
N SER A 317 13.95 22.59 -6.09
CA SER A 317 14.20 21.30 -6.73
C SER A 317 13.05 20.91 -7.66
N SER A 318 13.42 20.50 -8.88
CA SER A 318 12.48 19.91 -9.84
C SER A 318 12.17 18.47 -9.39
N VAL A 319 10.91 18.17 -9.08
CA VAL A 319 10.50 16.85 -8.56
C VAL A 319 9.45 16.23 -9.48
N SER A 320 9.62 14.94 -9.79
CA SER A 320 8.66 14.18 -10.60
C SER A 320 7.38 13.86 -9.85
N GLU A 321 6.34 13.43 -10.56
CA GLU A 321 5.07 13.01 -9.94
C GLU A 321 5.29 11.84 -8.96
N LYS A 322 6.20 10.92 -9.33
CA LYS A 322 6.67 9.81 -8.51
C LYS A 322 7.59 10.25 -7.37
N GLY A 323 7.91 11.53 -7.22
CA GLY A 323 8.72 12.06 -6.13
C GLY A 323 10.23 11.93 -6.32
N PHE A 324 10.74 11.75 -7.53
CA PHE A 324 12.18 11.77 -7.77
C PHE A 324 12.68 13.20 -7.99
N ILE A 325 13.85 13.54 -7.46
CA ILE A 325 14.51 14.83 -7.72
C ILE A 325 15.20 14.73 -9.08
N ARG A 326 14.92 15.68 -9.98
CA ARG A 326 15.49 15.73 -11.33
C ARG A 326 16.73 16.62 -11.36
N GLU A 327 17.78 16.12 -11.97
CA GLU A 327 18.98 16.88 -12.30
C GLU A 327 19.30 16.77 -13.78
N TYR A 328 19.53 17.92 -14.41
CA TYR A 328 19.85 18.01 -15.82
C TYR A 328 21.36 18.19 -15.99
N SER A 329 21.92 17.43 -16.92
CA SER A 329 23.27 17.63 -17.45
C SER A 329 23.17 17.76 -18.97
N GLU A 330 24.26 18.20 -19.62
CA GLU A 330 24.28 18.45 -21.07
C GLU A 330 23.69 17.28 -21.88
N ASN A 331 23.99 16.04 -21.50
CA ASN A 331 23.61 14.83 -22.23
C ASN A 331 22.89 13.79 -21.36
N ALA A 332 22.27 14.17 -20.24
CA ALA A 332 21.51 13.23 -19.44
C ALA A 332 20.52 13.90 -18.48
N VAL A 333 19.45 13.17 -18.17
CA VAL A 333 18.58 13.45 -17.02
C VAL A 333 18.87 12.42 -15.94
N THR A 334 19.14 12.90 -14.73
CA THR A 334 19.39 12.06 -13.55
C THR A 334 18.23 12.21 -12.57
N TYR A 335 17.77 11.09 -12.05
CA TYR A 335 16.72 11.00 -11.04
C TYR A 335 17.33 10.52 -9.74
N LYS A 336 17.16 11.32 -8.70
CA LYS A 336 17.66 11.03 -7.36
C LYS A 336 16.53 10.83 -6.36
N THR A 337 16.82 10.12 -5.30
CA THR A 337 15.91 9.91 -4.17
C THR A 337 16.65 10.13 -2.86
N LEU A 338 15.93 10.63 -1.86
CA LEU A 338 16.42 10.68 -0.49
C LEU A 338 16.16 9.36 0.22
N LYS A 339 17.09 8.96 1.08
CA LYS A 339 17.01 7.76 1.91
C LYS A 339 17.25 8.13 3.37
N LEU A 340 16.44 7.55 4.25
CA LEU A 340 16.62 7.62 5.69
C LEU A 340 17.30 6.35 6.18
N SER A 341 18.28 6.50 7.08
CA SER A 341 18.94 5.39 7.74
C SER A 341 19.29 5.73 9.19
N GLU A 342 19.40 4.70 10.02
CA GLU A 342 20.00 4.81 11.36
C GLU A 342 21.51 4.65 11.31
N GLU A 343 21.98 3.86 10.35
CA GLU A 343 23.40 3.66 10.10
C GLU A 343 23.97 4.82 9.29
N LYS A 344 25.17 5.25 9.67
CA LYS A 344 25.90 6.32 8.97
C LYS A 344 26.28 5.85 7.56
N PRO A 345 25.80 6.52 6.49
CA PRO A 345 26.13 6.14 5.12
C PRO A 345 27.61 6.35 4.78
N ALA A 346 28.13 5.52 3.88
CA ALA A 346 29.46 5.69 3.27
C ALA A 346 29.38 6.74 2.14
N GLY A 347 29.29 8.03 2.48
CA GLY A 347 29.17 9.10 1.49
C GLY A 347 28.73 10.43 2.10
N GLU A 348 28.24 11.34 1.26
CA GLU A 348 27.59 12.57 1.72
C GLU A 348 26.27 12.26 2.40
N PHE A 349 26.06 12.86 3.57
CA PHE A 349 24.82 12.73 4.33
C PHE A 349 24.53 14.02 5.09
N LYS A 350 23.27 14.17 5.48
CA LYS A 350 22.83 15.15 6.47
C LYS A 350 22.39 14.41 7.73
N GLU A 351 22.66 15.01 8.88
CA GLU A 351 22.21 14.48 10.15
C GLU A 351 20.79 14.98 10.43
N LEU A 352 19.94 14.08 10.92
CA LEU A 352 18.61 14.38 11.38
C LEU A 352 18.49 13.98 12.84
N LEU A 353 18.15 14.94 13.70
CA LEU A 353 17.96 14.70 15.12
C LEU A 353 16.46 14.57 15.41
N LEU A 354 16.10 13.48 16.07
CA LEU A 354 14.78 13.23 16.66
C LEU A 354 14.98 13.06 18.18
N SER A 355 13.90 13.11 18.96
CA SER A 355 13.97 12.80 20.39
C SER A 355 14.71 11.49 20.63
N GLN A 356 15.79 11.55 21.41
CA GLN A 356 16.61 10.39 21.82
C GLN A 356 17.20 9.57 20.66
N LYS A 357 17.21 10.10 19.43
CA LYS A 357 17.70 9.37 18.26
C LYS A 357 18.32 10.29 17.23
N LYS A 358 19.38 9.79 16.59
CA LYS A 358 20.00 10.40 15.42
C LYS A 358 19.80 9.49 14.22
N CYS A 359 19.35 10.08 13.12
CA CYS A 359 19.21 9.45 11.82
C CYS A 359 20.09 10.18 10.79
N PHE A 360 20.26 9.56 9.65
CA PHE A 360 21.01 10.11 8.52
C PHE A 360 20.12 10.15 7.29
N ILE A 361 20.30 11.21 6.51
CA ILE A 361 19.69 11.38 5.19
C ILE A 361 20.82 11.32 4.17
N SER A 362 20.75 10.37 3.25
CA SER A 362 21.62 10.34 2.07
C SER A 362 20.82 10.48 0.79
N GLU A 363 21.51 10.92 -0.26
CA GLU A 363 20.95 10.97 -1.60
C GLU A 363 21.49 9.78 -2.42
N GLU A 364 20.60 9.10 -3.14
CA GLU A 364 20.95 7.98 -4.01
C GLU A 364 20.48 8.26 -5.45
N THR A 365 21.29 7.88 -6.44
CA THR A 365 20.88 7.95 -7.85
C THR A 365 19.98 6.76 -8.16
N ALA A 366 18.69 7.04 -8.42
CA ALA A 366 17.72 6.03 -8.81
C ALA A 366 17.85 5.65 -10.30
N ALA A 367 18.10 6.64 -11.16
CA ALA A 367 18.36 6.41 -12.57
C ALA A 367 19.17 7.56 -13.19
N LYS A 368 20.00 7.25 -14.18
CA LYS A 368 20.64 8.24 -15.06
C LYS A 368 20.38 7.81 -16.50
N ILE A 369 19.64 8.63 -17.25
CA ILE A 369 19.27 8.35 -18.64
C ILE A 369 20.04 9.29 -19.56
N HIS A 370 20.88 8.70 -20.42
CA HIS A 370 21.68 9.43 -21.39
C HIS A 370 20.84 9.86 -22.60
N LEU A 371 21.03 11.10 -23.05
CA LEU A 371 20.33 11.74 -24.15
C LEU A 371 21.38 12.16 -25.20
N PRO A 372 21.69 11.29 -26.19
CA PRO A 372 22.89 11.42 -27.02
C PRO A 372 22.79 12.52 -28.09
N ASP A 373 21.58 12.89 -28.52
CA ASP A 373 21.35 13.82 -29.62
C ASP A 373 20.27 14.87 -29.27
N ALA A 374 20.18 15.93 -30.08
CA ALA A 374 19.26 17.04 -29.87
C ALA A 374 17.78 16.62 -29.96
N GLN A 375 17.47 15.62 -30.78
CA GLN A 375 16.10 15.13 -30.96
C GLN A 375 15.61 14.44 -29.68
N THR A 376 16.36 13.46 -29.18
CA THR A 376 16.03 12.73 -27.95
C THR A 376 15.92 13.67 -26.75
N LYS A 377 16.75 14.74 -26.70
CA LYS A 377 16.65 15.78 -25.67
C LYS A 377 15.34 16.58 -25.75
N ALA A 378 14.94 16.95 -26.96
CA ALA A 378 13.69 17.67 -27.19
C ALA A 378 12.48 16.82 -26.79
N GLU A 379 12.45 15.55 -27.23
CA GLU A 379 11.38 14.60 -26.90
C GLU A 379 11.31 14.31 -25.38
N ALA A 380 12.45 14.12 -24.72
CA ALA A 380 12.50 13.96 -23.26
C ALA A 380 11.98 15.20 -22.52
N THR A 381 12.34 16.39 -23.00
CA THR A 381 11.87 17.65 -22.41
C THR A 381 10.36 17.80 -22.57
N GLN A 382 9.84 17.51 -23.77
CA GLN A 382 8.42 17.52 -24.06
C GLN A 382 7.65 16.54 -23.15
N LEU A 383 8.14 15.29 -23.04
CA LEU A 383 7.52 14.27 -22.19
C LEU A 383 7.42 14.72 -20.72
N ILE A 384 8.49 15.31 -20.18
CA ILE A 384 8.53 15.80 -18.79
C ILE A 384 7.57 17.00 -18.59
N GLN A 385 7.45 17.89 -19.58
CA GLN A 385 6.63 19.11 -19.49
C GLN A 385 5.14 18.84 -19.69
N GLU A 386 4.78 18.07 -20.72
CA GLU A 386 3.39 17.79 -21.09
C GLU A 386 2.72 16.80 -20.13
N LYS A 387 3.52 16.09 -19.34
CA LYS A 387 3.09 14.98 -18.49
C LYS A 387 2.28 13.94 -19.27
N ASN A 388 2.76 13.59 -20.45
CA ASN A 388 2.02 12.74 -21.38
C ASN A 388 1.75 11.36 -20.74
N PRO A 389 0.47 10.96 -20.59
CA PRO A 389 0.13 9.67 -20.00
C PRO A 389 0.43 8.49 -20.92
N GLN A 390 0.66 8.74 -22.21
CA GLN A 390 0.95 7.69 -23.19
C GLN A 390 2.36 7.12 -22.99
N ILE A 391 2.45 5.80 -23.02
CA ILE A 391 3.71 5.07 -22.86
C ILE A 391 4.57 5.25 -24.13
N PRO A 392 5.81 5.76 -24.04
CA PRO A 392 6.68 5.93 -25.20
C PRO A 392 7.15 4.62 -25.82
N GLU A 393 7.37 4.65 -27.14
CA GLU A 393 7.93 3.52 -27.89
C GLU A 393 9.46 3.49 -27.93
N ASP A 394 10.12 4.62 -27.62
CA ASP A 394 11.58 4.66 -27.41
C ASP A 394 11.94 4.18 -26.00
N GLU A 395 12.99 3.36 -25.89
CA GLU A 395 13.41 2.75 -24.62
C GLU A 395 13.85 3.80 -23.59
N ARG A 396 14.58 4.84 -24.01
CA ARG A 396 15.08 5.88 -23.10
C ARG A 396 13.95 6.76 -22.62
N LEU A 397 13.06 7.17 -23.53
CA LEU A 397 11.86 7.92 -23.19
C LEU A 397 10.94 7.10 -22.28
N PHE A 398 10.81 5.79 -22.50
CA PHE A 398 10.07 4.91 -21.60
C PHE A 398 10.70 4.86 -20.20
N ARG A 399 12.04 4.79 -20.08
CA ARG A 399 12.70 4.85 -18.78
C ARG A 399 12.49 6.20 -18.08
N ILE A 400 12.51 7.32 -18.82
CA ILE A 400 12.16 8.64 -18.28
C ILE A 400 10.71 8.62 -17.79
N TRP A 401 9.78 8.14 -18.61
CA TRP A 401 8.37 8.02 -18.27
C TRP A 401 8.13 7.19 -16.99
N GLN A 402 8.88 6.10 -16.79
CA GLN A 402 8.82 5.30 -15.56
C GLN A 402 9.26 6.08 -14.31
N MET A 403 10.13 7.08 -14.44
CA MET A 403 10.55 7.95 -13.33
C MET A 403 9.61 9.15 -13.15
N GLU A 404 8.89 9.51 -14.21
CA GLU A 404 8.04 10.69 -14.25
C GLU A 404 6.60 10.43 -13.80
N HIS A 405 5.98 9.39 -14.34
CA HIS A 405 4.52 9.24 -14.35
C HIS A 405 4.02 8.13 -13.43
N ILE A 406 2.94 8.41 -12.72
CA ILE A 406 2.14 7.38 -12.06
C ILE A 406 1.11 6.83 -13.07
N GLU A 407 1.35 5.60 -13.52
CA GLU A 407 0.48 4.84 -14.43
C GLU A 407 -1.00 4.89 -14.02
N LYS A 408 -1.85 5.24 -15.00
CA LYS A 408 -3.31 5.20 -14.91
C LYS A 408 -3.84 3.77 -15.16
N GLY A 409 -4.97 3.43 -14.52
CA GLY A 409 -5.66 2.15 -14.69
C GLY A 409 -4.99 1.01 -13.93
N LEU A 410 -5.74 -0.04 -13.61
CA LEU A 410 -5.12 -1.32 -13.27
C LEU A 410 -4.32 -1.83 -14.49
N ARG A 411 -3.20 -2.52 -14.24
CA ARG A 411 -2.37 -3.03 -15.34
C ARG A 411 -3.16 -4.00 -16.21
N GLU A 412 -3.01 -3.88 -17.52
CA GLU A 412 -3.50 -4.87 -18.50
C GLU A 412 -2.75 -6.19 -18.32
N LEU A 413 -3.47 -7.32 -18.40
CA LEU A 413 -2.98 -8.64 -17.98
C LEU A 413 -2.75 -9.59 -19.15
#